data_AF-A0A838I2N4-F1
#
_entry.id   AF-A0A838I2N4-F1
#
_cell.length_a   1.000
_cell.length_b   1.000
_cell.length_c   1.000
_cell.angle_alpha   90.00
_cell.angle_beta   90.00
_cell.angle_gamma   90.00
#
_symmetry.space_group_name_H-M   'P 1'
#
loop_
_entity.id
_entity.type
_entity.pdbx_description
1 polymer ?
#
loop_
_entity_poly.entity_id
_entity_poly.type
_entity_poly.pdbx_seq_one_letter_code
_entity_poly.pdbx_strand_id
1 'polypeptide(L)' 'MTRTNAFGDELTGPQEQLAAAYDLLERVLRDHSDELAPFEQRNALKALAALWHVMDGLDLDPPQVYDLGA' A
#
# COMPACT_ATOMS: atom_id res chain seq x y z
N MET A 1 6.80 -14.46 -8.93
CA MET A 1 7.38 -13.61 -9.99
C MET A 1 7.68 -12.30 -9.31
N THR A 2 8.95 -11.89 -9.29
CA THR A 2 9.40 -10.65 -8.65
C THR A 2 8.83 -9.48 -9.45
N ARG A 3 8.25 -8.50 -8.76
CA ARG A 3 7.82 -7.24 -9.33
C ARG A 3 9.03 -6.47 -9.86
N THR A 4 8.73 -5.60 -10.81
CA THR A 4 9.70 -4.73 -11.47
C THR A 4 9.19 -3.30 -11.34
N ASN A 5 10.09 -2.36 -11.01
CA ASN A 5 9.75 -0.95 -10.93
C ASN A 5 9.63 -0.29 -12.31
N ALA A 6 9.26 0.99 -12.35
CA ALA A 6 9.12 1.77 -13.58
C ALA A 6 10.41 1.87 -14.42
N PHE A 7 11.58 1.59 -13.83
CA PHE A 7 12.88 1.61 -14.51
C PHE A 7 13.32 0.24 -15.04
N GLY A 8 12.57 -0.83 -14.76
CA GLY A 8 12.93 -2.18 -15.19
C GLY A 8 13.78 -2.97 -14.19
N ASP A 9 14.01 -2.44 -12.98
CA ASP A 9 14.77 -3.11 -11.93
C ASP A 9 13.88 -4.08 -11.14
N GLU A 10 14.40 -5.27 -10.83
CA GLU A 10 13.75 -6.22 -9.94
C GLU A 10 13.83 -5.75 -8.49
N LEU A 11 12.71 -5.87 -7.77
CA LEU A 11 12.69 -5.61 -6.34
C LEU A 11 13.47 -6.69 -5.57
N THR A 12 14.19 -6.26 -4.55
CA THR A 12 14.78 -7.16 -3.56
C THR A 12 13.68 -7.81 -2.71
N GLY A 13 13.99 -8.94 -2.08
CA GLY A 13 13.05 -9.64 -1.19
C GLY A 13 12.41 -8.77 -0.10
N PRO A 14 13.14 -7.89 0.60
CA PRO A 14 12.52 -6.96 1.56
C PRO A 14 11.60 -5.92 0.92
N GLN A 15 11.95 -5.41 -0.27
CA GLN A 15 11.10 -4.44 -0.97
C GLN A 15 9.79 -5.09 -1.45
N GLU A 16 9.85 -6.34 -1.90
CA GLU A 16 8.65 -7.14 -2.19
C GLU A 16 7.72 -7.28 -0.98
N GLN A 17 8.29 -7.51 0.21
CA GLN A 17 7.51 -7.64 1.44
C GLN A 17 6.80 -6.33 1.81
N LEU A 18 7.46 -5.19 1.62
CA LEU A 18 6.84 -3.87 1.82
C LEU A 18 5.73 -3.62 0.81
N ALA A 19 5.95 -3.98 -0.46
CA ALA A 19 4.94 -3.84 -1.49
C ALA A 19 3.73 -4.75 -1.25
N ALA A 20 3.95 -5.99 -0.80
CA ALA A 20 2.87 -6.90 -0.42
C ALA A 20 2.08 -6.40 0.79
N ALA A 21 2.74 -5.75 1.76
CA ALA A 21 2.06 -5.14 2.90
C ALA A 21 1.15 -3.97 2.47
N TYR A 22 1.59 -3.17 1.49
CA TYR A 22 0.77 -2.14 0.86
C TYR A 22 -0.50 -2.75 0.26
N ASP A 23 -0.36 -3.73 -0.65
CA ASP A 23 -1.52 -4.31 -1.36
C ASP A 23 -2.54 -4.94 -0.40
N LEU A 24 -2.04 -5.61 0.64
CA LEU A 24 -2.90 -6.25 1.61
C LEU A 24 -3.72 -5.22 2.39
N LEU A 25 -3.06 -4.16 2.87
CA LEU A 25 -3.73 -3.12 3.66
C LEU A 25 -4.67 -2.28 2.80
N GLU A 26 -4.26 -1.99 1.56
CA GLU A 26 -5.08 -1.33 0.55
C GLU A 26 -6.38 -2.10 0.31
N ARG A 27 -6.28 -3.43 0.09
CA ARG A 27 -7.45 -4.28 -0.10
C ARG A 27 -8.36 -4.32 1.13
N VAL A 28 -7.80 -4.41 2.33
CA VAL A 28 -8.60 -4.38 3.57
C VAL A 28 -9.38 -3.07 3.68
N LEU A 29 -8.75 -1.93 3.40
CA LEU A 29 -9.40 -0.62 3.46
C LEU A 29 -10.43 -0.43 2.35
N ARG A 30 -10.17 -0.95 1.15
CA ARG A 30 -11.08 -0.86 0.01
C ARG A 30 -12.33 -1.72 0.20
N ASP A 31 -12.15 -2.97 0.59
CA ASP A 31 -13.20 -3.98 0.50
C ASP A 31 -13.91 -4.24 1.84
N HIS A 32 -13.30 -3.87 2.97
CA HIS A 32 -13.78 -4.24 4.32
C HIS A 32 -13.73 -3.08 5.33
N SER A 33 -13.62 -1.83 4.89
CA SER A 33 -13.52 -0.70 5.83
C SER A 33 -14.77 -0.49 6.70
N ASP A 34 -15.93 -0.94 6.25
CA ASP A 34 -17.20 -0.93 7.00
C ASP A 34 -17.25 -1.97 8.13
N GLU A 35 -16.39 -2.99 8.07
CA GLU A 35 -16.23 -3.99 9.13
C GLU A 35 -15.25 -3.54 10.23
N LEU A 36 -14.49 -2.45 10.01
CA LEU A 36 -13.49 -1.95 10.95
C LEU A 36 -14.09 -0.99 11.98
N ALA A 37 -13.59 -1.05 13.20
CA ALA A 37 -13.87 0.00 14.18
C ALA A 37 -13.25 1.34 13.71
N PRO A 38 -13.81 2.50 14.09
CA PRO A 38 -13.32 3.80 13.63
C PRO A 38 -11.83 4.07 13.90
N PHE A 39 -11.28 3.53 14.99
CA PHE A 39 -9.86 3.69 15.31
C PHE A 39 -8.96 2.80 14.43
N GLU A 40 -9.45 1.62 14.03
CA GLU A 40 -8.74 0.68 13.15
C GLU A 40 -8.65 1.29 11.77
N GLN A 41 -9.77 1.75 11.20
CA GLN A 41 -9.80 2.41 9.90
C GLN A 41 -8.86 3.63 9.86
N ARG A 42 -8.93 4.52 10.85
CA ARG A 42 -8.07 5.72 10.90
C ARG A 42 -6.59 5.37 10.98
N ASN A 43 -6.22 4.36 11.77
CA ASN A 43 -4.81 3.98 11.92
C ASN A 43 -4.31 3.18 10.72
N ALA A 44 -5.15 2.34 10.12
CA ALA A 44 -4.88 1.63 8.88
C ALA A 44 -4.66 2.62 7.72
N LEU A 45 -5.47 3.66 7.57
CA LEU A 45 -5.26 4.71 6.55
C LEU A 45 -3.90 5.41 6.71
N LYS A 46 -3.45 5.67 7.95
CA LYS A 46 -2.12 6.25 8.21
C LYS A 46 -1.00 5.29 7.83
N ALA A 47 -1.14 4.01 8.16
CA ALA A 47 -0.17 2.99 7.79
C ALA A 47 -0.12 2.82 6.26
N LEU A 48 -1.28 2.85 5.59
CA LEU A 48 -1.37 2.79 4.13
C LEU A 48 -0.68 4.00 3.49
N ALA A 49 -0.86 5.21 4.04
CA ALA A 49 -0.17 6.42 3.55
C ALA A 49 1.35 6.31 3.70
N ALA A 50 1.85 5.75 4.81
CA ALA A 50 3.28 5.51 4.98
C ALA A 50 3.81 4.47 3.96
N LEU A 51 3.06 3.40 3.72
CA LEU A 51 3.39 2.39 2.71
C LEU A 51 3.30 2.95 1.28
N TRP A 52 2.38 3.86 1.00
CA TRP A 52 2.29 4.55 -0.29
C TRP A 52 3.59 5.31 -0.60
N HIS A 53 4.14 6.03 0.39
CA HIS A 53 5.44 6.71 0.21
C HIS A 53 6.60 5.74 -0.01
N VAL A 54 6.54 4.53 0.57
CA VAL A 54 7.51 3.48 0.27
C VAL A 54 7.36 3.02 -1.18
N MET A 55 6.14 2.76 -1.63
CA MET A 55 5.86 2.34 -3.01
C MET A 55 6.27 3.40 -4.05
N ASP A 56 6.02 4.67 -3.74
CA ASP A 56 6.46 5.82 -4.55
C ASP A 56 7.99 5.90 -4.62
N GLY A 57 8.68 5.80 -3.47
CA GLY A 57 10.15 5.74 -3.42
C GLY A 57 10.78 4.48 -4.03
N LEU A 58 9.97 3.47 -4.36
CA LEU A 58 10.37 2.28 -5.12
C LEU A 58 10.00 2.38 -6.61
N ASP A 59 9.46 3.52 -7.04
CA ASP A 59 9.02 3.77 -8.42
C ASP A 59 7.98 2.75 -8.92
N LEU A 60 7.04 2.37 -8.05
CA LEU A 60 5.98 1.41 -8.36
C LEU A 60 4.64 2.04 -8.77
N ASP A 61 4.58 3.37 -8.81
CA ASP A 61 3.39 4.17 -9.16
C ASP A 61 2.09 3.65 -8.51
N PRO A 62 2.05 3.57 -7.16
CA PRO A 62 0.88 3.06 -6.45
C PRO A 62 -0.37 3.91 -6.71
N PRO A 63 -1.58 3.32 -6.79
CA PRO A 63 -2.82 4.07 -6.93
C PRO A 63 -2.96 5.15 -5.86
N GLN A 64 -3.55 6.29 -6.24
CA GLN A 64 -3.79 7.40 -5.32
C GLN A 64 -4.73 6.96 -4.18
N VAL A 65 -4.31 7.21 -2.94
CA VAL A 65 -5.04 6.81 -1.72
C VAL A 65 -6.28 7.66 -1.43
N TYR A 66 -6.46 8.76 -2.15
CA TYR A 66 -7.54 9.73 -1.93
C TYR A 66 -8.93 9.09 -2.11
N ASP A 67 -9.06 8.06 -2.93
CA ASP A 67 -10.32 7.35 -3.16
C ASP A 67 -10.77 6.51 -1.94
N LEU A 68 -9.89 6.29 -0.95
CA LEU A 68 -10.14 5.49 0.25
C LEU A 68 -10.55 6.32 1.49
N GLY A 69 -10.79 7.62 1.34
CA GLY A 69 -11.38 8.47 2.39
C GLY A 69 -10.42 9.41 3.12
N ALA A 70 -9.41 9.96 2.42
CA ALA A 70 -8.63 11.10 2.90
C ALA A 70 -9.40 12.43 2.73
#